data_AF-A0A915BSG7-F1
#
_entry.id   AF-A0A915BSG7-F1
#
_cell.length_a   1.000
_cell.length_b   1.000
_cell.length_c   1.000
_cell.angle_alpha   90.00
_cell.angle_beta   90.00
_cell.angle_gamma   90.00
#
_symmetry.space_group_name_H-M   'P 1'
#
loop_
_entity.id
_entity.type
_entity.pdbx_description
1 polymer ?
#
loop_
_entity_poly.entity_id
_entity_poly.type
_entity_poly.pdbx_seq_one_letter_code
_entity_poly.pdbx_strand_id
1 'polypeptide(L)'
;MFFGFDACPIQAANTIHFCATRGVDHRQCCARNGVTTTLAGSKCLIFCAPPSQNETRLDFSFMPCYERFERMKSCFWKNAVSESINGQLEPFRRSSF
;
A
#
# COMPACT_ATOMS: atom_id res chain seq x y z
N MET A 1 5.84 -12.40 -4.61
CA MET A 1 4.42 -12.27 -4.91
C MET A 1 4.10 -12.87 -6.27
N PHE A 2 4.38 -12.20 -7.41
CA PHE A 2 3.89 -12.65 -8.73
C PHE A 2 4.38 -14.05 -9.13
N PHE A 3 5.69 -14.29 -9.12
CA PHE A 3 6.29 -15.59 -9.47
C PHE A 3 6.34 -16.60 -8.30
N GLY A 4 5.59 -16.39 -7.21
CA GLY A 4 5.55 -17.31 -6.06
C GLY A 4 6.80 -17.34 -5.16
N PHE A 5 7.91 -16.69 -5.52
CA PHE A 5 9.17 -16.70 -4.75
C PHE A 5 9.13 -15.97 -3.39
N ASP A 6 8.08 -15.19 -3.09
CA ASP A 6 7.90 -14.56 -1.77
C ASP A 6 6.76 -15.25 -1.03
N ALA A 7 6.87 -15.35 0.30
CA ALA A 7 6.03 -16.19 1.15
C ALA A 7 4.51 -15.84 1.19
N CYS A 8 4.05 -14.76 0.55
CA CYS A 8 2.64 -14.38 0.52
C CYS A 8 2.11 -14.26 -0.92
N PRO A 9 0.89 -14.73 -1.21
CA PRO A 9 0.33 -14.75 -2.56
C PRO A 9 -0.02 -13.35 -3.06
N ILE A 10 -0.20 -13.19 -4.38
CA ILE A 10 -0.48 -11.91 -5.03
C ILE A 10 -1.74 -11.21 -4.48
N GLN A 11 -2.74 -11.97 -4.02
CA GLN A 11 -3.96 -11.45 -3.41
C GLN A 11 -3.72 -10.80 -2.04
N ALA A 12 -2.77 -11.32 -1.25
CA ALA A 12 -2.45 -10.78 0.08
C ALA A 12 -1.72 -9.42 0.02
N ALA A 13 -1.22 -9.01 -1.15
CA ALA A 13 -0.50 -7.76 -1.31
C ALA A 13 -1.35 -6.53 -0.96
N ASN A 14 -2.67 -6.53 -1.24
CA ASN A 14 -3.55 -5.43 -0.84
C ASN A 14 -3.58 -5.27 0.68
N THR A 15 -3.72 -6.39 1.40
CA THR A 15 -3.74 -6.45 2.87
C THR A 15 -2.40 -6.01 3.47
N ILE A 16 -1.27 -6.47 2.89
CA ILE A 16 0.08 -6.06 3.32
C ILE A 16 0.28 -4.56 3.12
N HIS A 17 -0.15 -4.01 1.98
CA HIS A 17 -0.09 -2.57 1.71
C HIS A 17 -0.99 -1.76 2.65
N PHE A 18 -2.22 -2.22 2.92
CA PHE A 18 -3.12 -1.61 3.89
C PHE A 18 -2.51 -1.56 5.31
N CYS A 19 -1.90 -2.65 5.78
CA CYS A 19 -1.18 -2.64 7.05
C CYS A 19 -0.03 -1.61 7.04
N ALA A 20 0.66 -1.44 5.91
CA ALA A 20 1.72 -0.44 5.75
C ALA A 20 1.22 1.02 5.66
N THR A 21 -0.02 1.29 5.22
CA THR A 21 -0.57 2.66 5.23
C THR A 21 -1.05 3.12 6.61
N ARG A 22 -1.13 2.22 7.60
CA ARG A 22 -1.72 2.48 8.93
C ARG A 22 -3.17 3.03 8.89
N GLY A 23 -3.87 2.88 7.76
CA GLY A 23 -5.19 3.48 7.52
C GLY A 23 -5.17 4.89 6.90
N VAL A 24 -4.01 5.44 6.57
CA VAL A 24 -3.85 6.77 5.96
C VAL A 24 -3.98 6.71 4.43
N ASP A 25 -4.55 7.76 3.82
CA ASP A 25 -4.64 7.91 2.36
C ASP A 25 -3.38 8.55 1.78
N HIS A 26 -2.63 7.78 0.99
CA HIS A 26 -1.42 8.21 0.30
C HIS A 26 -1.60 8.36 -1.22
N ARG A 27 -2.85 8.33 -1.75
CA ARG A 27 -3.11 8.39 -3.20
C ARG A 27 -2.49 9.62 -3.86
N GLN A 28 -2.50 10.78 -3.18
CA GLN A 28 -1.83 11.99 -3.68
C GLN A 28 -0.31 11.81 -3.81
N CYS A 29 0.33 11.15 -2.84
CA CYS A 29 1.76 10.86 -2.88
C CYS A 29 2.06 9.84 -3.99
N CYS A 30 1.29 8.75 -4.10
CA CYS A 30 1.48 7.75 -5.14
C CYS A 30 1.30 8.31 -6.55
N ALA A 31 0.29 9.15 -6.78
CA ALA A 31 0.10 9.86 -8.05
C ALA A 31 1.32 10.74 -8.38
N ARG A 32 1.78 11.58 -7.43
CA ARG A 32 2.98 12.43 -7.61
C ARG A 32 4.28 11.63 -7.86
N ASN A 33 4.41 10.44 -7.28
CA ASN A 33 5.57 9.56 -7.51
C ASN A 33 5.43 8.69 -8.78
N GLY A 34 4.34 8.83 -9.55
CA GLY A 34 4.15 8.14 -10.83
C GLY A 34 3.71 6.69 -10.71
N VAL A 35 3.04 6.29 -9.61
CA VAL A 35 2.40 4.96 -9.48
C VAL A 35 1.32 4.74 -10.56
N THR A 36 0.75 5.83 -11.08
CA THR A 36 -0.22 5.88 -12.19
C THR A 36 0.40 5.75 -13.58
N THR A 37 1.73 5.66 -13.72
CA THR A 37 2.44 5.61 -15.03
C THR A 37 2.61 4.20 -15.59
N THR A 38 1.81 3.24 -15.12
CA THR A 38 1.87 1.83 -15.53
C THR A 38 0.74 1.51 -16.51
N LEU A 39 0.77 0.34 -17.16
CA LEU A 39 -0.31 -0.13 -18.03
C LEU A 39 -1.67 -0.29 -17.30
N ALA A 40 -1.67 -0.40 -15.97
CA ALA A 40 -2.88 -0.46 -15.16
C ALA A 40 -3.37 0.94 -14.70
N GLY A 41 -2.57 1.99 -14.91
CA GLY A 41 -2.94 3.38 -14.69
C GLY A 41 -3.44 3.68 -13.27
N SER A 42 -4.57 4.38 -13.18
CA SER A 42 -5.19 4.77 -11.91
C SER A 42 -5.61 3.60 -11.01
N LYS A 43 -5.73 2.37 -11.53
CA LYS A 43 -6.03 1.17 -10.70
C LYS A 43 -5.00 0.98 -9.60
N CYS A 44 -3.74 1.33 -9.85
CA CYS A 44 -2.64 1.16 -8.91
C CYS A 44 -2.72 2.06 -7.67
N LEU A 45 -3.61 3.06 -7.67
CA LEU A 45 -3.86 3.89 -6.49
C LEU A 45 -4.60 3.15 -5.37
N ILE A 46 -5.18 1.97 -5.63
CA ILE A 46 -5.85 1.17 -4.60
C ILE A 46 -4.88 0.73 -3.50
N PHE A 47 -3.65 0.36 -3.87
CA PHE A 47 -2.57 -0.02 -2.95
C PHE A 47 -2.07 1.14 -2.07
N CYS A 48 -2.56 2.36 -2.30
CA CYS A 48 -2.14 3.58 -1.62
C CYS A 48 -3.23 4.19 -0.72
N ALA A 49 -4.33 3.49 -0.48
CA ALA A 49 -5.38 3.88 0.43
C ALA A 49 -5.78 2.68 1.32
N PRO A 50 -6.40 2.91 2.49
CA PRO A 50 -7.18 1.85 3.13
C PRO A 50 -8.28 1.34 2.18
N PRO A 51 -8.63 0.04 2.21
CA PRO A 51 -9.76 -0.47 1.46
C PRO A 51 -11.06 0.17 1.98
N SER A 52 -11.94 0.56 1.07
CA SER A 52 -13.36 0.72 1.40
C SER A 52 -13.98 -0.66 1.69
N GLN A 53 -15.18 -0.69 2.27
CA GLN A 53 -15.85 -1.91 2.79
C GLN A 53 -16.01 -3.08 1.80
N ASN A 54 -15.76 -2.86 0.50
CA ASN A 54 -15.76 -3.92 -0.52
C ASN A 54 -14.33 -4.43 -0.72
N GLU A 55 -14.03 -5.62 -0.17
CA GLU A 55 -12.75 -6.30 -0.39
C GLU A 55 -12.47 -6.47 -1.89
N THR A 56 -11.50 -5.71 -2.39
CA THR A 56 -11.23 -5.69 -3.84
C THR A 56 -10.35 -6.88 -4.19
N ARG A 57 -10.97 -7.88 -4.83
CA ARG A 57 -10.29 -9.03 -5.41
C ARG A 57 -9.22 -8.56 -6.40
N LEU A 58 -7.97 -8.94 -6.14
CA LEU A 58 -6.84 -8.63 -7.02
C LEU A 58 -6.71 -9.69 -8.13
N ASP A 59 -7.02 -9.29 -9.35
CA ASP A 59 -6.77 -10.07 -10.56
C ASP A 59 -5.39 -9.78 -11.17
N PHE A 60 -4.97 -10.58 -12.15
CA PHE A 60 -3.75 -10.36 -12.93
C PHE A 60 -3.67 -8.96 -13.59
N SER A 61 -4.79 -8.27 -13.79
CA SER A 61 -4.81 -6.90 -14.35
C SER A 61 -4.12 -5.85 -13.46
N PHE A 62 -3.81 -6.17 -12.21
CA PHE A 62 -3.02 -5.33 -11.30
C PHE A 62 -1.51 -5.58 -11.37
N MET A 63 -0.99 -6.56 -12.12
CA MET A 63 0.46 -6.84 -12.10
C MET A 63 1.36 -5.67 -12.55
N PRO A 64 0.99 -4.82 -13.53
CA PRO A 64 1.78 -3.63 -13.88
C PRO A 64 1.98 -2.66 -12.71
N CYS A 65 1.13 -2.70 -11.67
CA CYS A 65 1.30 -1.86 -10.48
C CYS A 65 2.56 -2.21 -9.67
N TYR A 66 3.02 -3.46 -9.72
CA TYR A 66 4.16 -3.93 -8.93
C TYR A 66 5.50 -3.42 -9.49
N GLU A 67 5.56 -2.99 -10.75
CA GLU A 67 6.68 -2.22 -11.32
C GLU A 67 6.95 -0.89 -10.57
N ARG A 68 5.99 -0.44 -9.76
CA ARG A 68 6.05 0.78 -8.93
C ARG A 68 5.94 0.49 -7.42
N PHE A 69 6.06 -0.77 -7.00
CA PHE A 69 5.97 -1.20 -5.59
C PHE A 69 6.90 -0.41 -4.65
N GLU A 70 8.16 -0.19 -5.05
CA GLU A 70 9.10 0.65 -4.28
C GLU A 70 8.64 2.10 -4.13
N ARG A 71 7.98 2.66 -5.16
CA ARG A 71 7.47 4.03 -5.13
C ARG A 71 6.26 4.14 -4.19
N MET A 72 5.40 3.13 -4.14
CA MET A 72 4.31 3.03 -3.15
C MET A 72 4.90 3.02 -1.72
N LYS A 73 5.81 2.08 -1.42
CA LYS A 73 6.49 1.99 -0.12
C LYS A 73 7.15 3.30 0.31
N SER A 74 7.75 4.04 -0.63
CA SER A 74 8.40 5.33 -0.33
C SER A 74 7.44 6.39 0.22
N CYS A 75 6.14 6.33 -0.11
CA CYS A 75 5.12 7.21 0.45
C CYS A 75 4.76 6.81 1.88
N PHE A 76 4.58 5.52 2.14
CA PHE A 76 4.22 5.00 3.47
C PHE A 76 5.35 5.25 4.48
N TRP A 77 6.58 4.98 4.07
CA TRP A 77 7.78 5.22 4.88
C TRP A 77 7.95 6.69 5.28
N LYS A 78 7.74 7.63 4.34
CA LYS A 78 7.81 9.07 4.63
C LYS A 78 6.81 9.47 5.71
N ASN A 79 5.57 8.96 5.65
CA ASN A 79 4.57 9.24 6.68
C ASN A 79 4.97 8.64 8.04
N ALA A 80 5.30 7.35 8.07
CA ALA A 80 5.69 6.64 9.30
C ALA A 80 6.91 7.27 10.00
N VAL A 81 7.88 7.76 9.23
CA VAL A 81 9.03 8.51 9.77
C VAL A 81 8.64 9.90 10.25
N SER A 82 7.77 10.64 9.55
CA SER A 82 7.29 11.94 10.06
C SER A 82 6.45 11.79 11.34
N GLU A 83 5.66 10.72 11.47
CA GLU A 83 4.92 10.39 12.69
C GLU A 83 5.87 10.09 13.86
N SER A 84 6.95 9.33 13.62
CA SER A 84 7.91 8.98 14.67
C SER A 84 8.78 10.17 15.12
N ILE A 85 9.08 11.11 14.22
CA ILE A 85 9.84 12.33 14.54
C ILE A 85 8.97 13.36 15.28
N ASN A 86 7.68 13.49 14.94
CA ASN A 86 6.77 14.43 15.62
C ASN A 86 6.26 13.97 17.00
N GLY A 87 6.72 12.82 17.51
CA GLY A 87 6.64 12.49 18.94
C GLY A 87 5.26 12.15 19.51
N GLN A 88 4.24 11.91 18.68
CA GLN A 88 2.94 11.40 19.16
C GLN A 88 2.91 9.88 19.18
N LEU A 89 3.59 9.29 20.19
CA LEU A 89 3.38 7.89 20.56
C LEU A 89 2.05 7.74 21.30
N GLU A 90 0.94 7.67 20.55
CA GLU A 90 -0.10 6.73 20.97
C GLU A 90 0.48 5.32 20.77
N PRO A 91 0.61 4.50 21.82
CA PRO A 91 1.24 3.20 21.71
C PRO A 91 0.43 2.31 20.77
N PHE A 92 1.12 1.38 20.07
CA PHE A 92 0.48 0.40 19.20
C PHE A 92 -0.50 -0.45 20.04
N ARG A 93 -1.78 -0.04 20.05
CA ARG A 93 -2.81 -0.71 20.82
C ARG A 93 -2.99 -2.09 20.23
N ARG A 94 -2.45 -3.11 20.91
CA ARG A 94 -2.83 -4.50 20.68
C ARG A 94 -4.33 -4.61 20.93
N SER A 95 -5.12 -4.51 19.87
CA SER A 95 -6.40 -5.19 19.82
C SER A 95 -6.09 -6.67 19.95
N SER A 96 -6.35 -7.23 21.13
CA SER A 96 -6.18 -8.66 21.37
C SER A 96 -7.05 -9.46 20.41
N PHE A 97 -6.58 -10.66 20.08
CA PHE A 97 -7.45 -11.77 19.70
C PHE A 97 -8.32 -12.17 20.91
#